data_AF-A0A1M6CMM3-F1
#
_entry.id   AF-A0A1M6CMM3-F1
#
_cell.length_a   1.000
_cell.length_b   1.000
_cell.length_c   1.000
_cell.angle_alpha   90.00
_cell.angle_beta   90.00
_cell.angle_gamma   90.00
#
_symmetry.space_group_name_H-M   'P 1'
#
loop_
_entity.id
_entity.type
_entity.pdbx_description
1 polymer ?
#
loop_
_entity_poly.entity_id
_entity_poly.type
_entity_poly.pdbx_seq_one_letter_code
_entity_poly.pdbx_strand_id
1 'polypeptide(L)'
;MIYVSRYANPELRKGLYTPVRISIGTPKWPLGYILAGEIKELMPFGLKDIGDIEEFKQRYFNRLDRYGVDLIQNRLDCFTQYGRDVVLLCYEDIRKGPADWCHRTMFAEWWKLRTGELIGELKDESKFKKAQPKESNWVELPLF
;
A
#
# COMPACT_ATOMS: atom_id res chain seq x y z
N MET A 1 4.71 14.88 8.02
CA MET A 1 3.44 14.44 7.38
C MET A 1 3.49 12.94 7.11
N ILE A 2 2.33 12.32 6.89
CA ILE A 2 2.20 10.91 6.54
C ILE A 2 1.58 10.80 5.15
N TYR A 3 2.19 9.98 4.29
CA TYR A 3 1.71 9.67 2.96
C TYR A 3 1.57 8.17 2.77
N VAL A 4 0.82 7.79 1.74
CA VAL A 4 0.79 6.43 1.20
C VAL A 4 1.41 6.42 -0.19
N SER A 5 2.07 5.33 -0.59
CA SER A 5 2.63 5.20 -1.94
C SER A 5 2.85 3.74 -2.31
N ARG A 6 3.04 3.48 -3.60
CA ARG A 6 3.63 2.22 -4.07
C ARG A 6 5.16 2.20 -3.90
N TYR A 7 5.74 1.01 -3.76
CA TYR A 7 7.19 0.81 -3.70
C TYR A 7 7.94 1.38 -4.91
N ALA A 8 7.31 1.30 -6.09
CA ALA A 8 7.92 1.68 -7.35
C ALA A 8 7.92 3.19 -7.63
N ASN A 9 7.42 4.03 -6.72
CA ASN A 9 7.44 5.47 -6.89
C ASN A 9 8.91 5.98 -6.88
N PRO A 10 9.42 6.57 -7.98
CA PRO A 10 10.81 7.02 -8.06
C PRO A 10 11.12 8.16 -7.07
N GLU A 11 10.12 8.89 -6.59
CA GLU A 11 10.27 9.97 -5.60
C GLU A 11 10.99 9.48 -4.32
N LEU A 12 10.76 8.23 -3.93
CA LEU A 12 11.36 7.60 -2.75
C LEU A 12 12.89 7.47 -2.85
N ARG A 13 13.45 7.42 -4.06
CA ARG A 13 14.90 7.30 -4.28
C ARG A 13 15.67 8.58 -3.98
N LYS A 14 14.97 9.71 -3.81
CA LYS A 14 15.60 10.99 -3.43
C LYS A 14 16.08 11.00 -1.96
N GLY A 15 15.68 10.02 -1.14
CA GLY A 15 16.12 9.92 0.25
C GLY A 15 15.49 10.95 1.21
N LEU A 16 14.44 11.65 0.76
CA LEU A 16 13.75 12.69 1.53
C LEU A 16 12.69 12.16 2.49
N TYR A 17 12.40 10.85 2.43
CA TYR A 17 11.29 10.22 3.12
C TYR A 17 11.76 9.12 4.07
N THR A 18 10.88 8.75 4.98
CA THR A 18 10.97 7.56 5.85
C THR A 18 10.06 6.48 5.28
N PRO A 19 10.57 5.55 4.46
CA PRO A 19 9.73 4.58 3.76
C PRO A 19 9.43 3.39 4.68
N VAL A 20 8.16 3.11 4.94
CA VAL A 20 7.71 2.10 5.91
C VAL A 20 6.81 1.09 5.23
N ARG A 21 7.10 -0.19 5.41
CA ARG A 21 6.34 -1.28 4.79
C ARG A 21 5.03 -1.56 5.53
N ILE A 22 3.93 -1.61 4.78
CA ILE A 22 2.64 -2.11 5.24
C ILE A 22 2.09 -3.26 4.37
N SER A 23 2.84 -3.68 3.34
CA SER A 23 2.50 -4.86 2.53
C SER A 23 2.84 -6.18 3.21
N ILE A 24 2.14 -7.25 2.81
CA ILE A 24 2.55 -8.62 3.16
C ILE A 24 3.74 -9.02 2.28
N GLY A 25 4.86 -9.35 2.92
CA GLY A 25 6.13 -9.64 2.26
C GLY A 25 6.87 -8.39 1.78
N THR A 26 8.14 -8.58 1.45
CA THR A 26 9.07 -7.53 0.99
C THR A 26 9.36 -7.69 -0.51
N PRO A 27 9.48 -6.58 -1.26
CA PRO A 27 9.83 -6.63 -2.68
C PRO A 27 11.10 -7.45 -2.92
N LYS A 28 11.08 -8.32 -3.95
CA LYS A 28 12.24 -9.13 -4.35
C LYS A 28 13.16 -8.41 -5.36
N TRP A 29 12.79 -7.24 -5.82
CA TRP A 29 13.57 -6.40 -6.74
C TRP A 29 14.28 -5.26 -5.98
N PRO A 30 15.40 -4.74 -6.49
CA PRO A 30 16.09 -3.62 -5.85
C PRO A 30 15.23 -2.35 -5.88
N LEU A 31 15.01 -1.76 -4.70
CA LEU A 31 14.22 -0.55 -4.54
C LEU A 31 15.00 0.73 -4.92
N GLY A 32 16.31 0.73 -4.67
CA GLY A 32 17.15 1.92 -4.78
C GLY A 32 16.99 2.89 -3.59
N TYR A 33 16.39 2.42 -2.49
CA TYR A 33 16.30 3.09 -1.19
C TYR A 33 16.13 2.03 -0.10
N ILE A 34 16.31 2.43 1.17
CA ILE A 34 16.22 1.55 2.34
C ILE A 34 14.85 1.74 3.00
N LEU A 35 14.21 0.63 3.39
CA LEU A 35 13.02 0.65 4.23
C LEU A 35 13.44 0.94 5.68
N ALA A 36 12.81 1.93 6.31
CA ALA A 36 13.06 2.28 7.71
C ALA A 36 12.50 1.21 8.67
N GLY A 37 11.52 0.42 8.23
CA GLY A 37 10.91 -0.64 9.01
C GLY A 37 9.56 -1.07 8.44
N GLU A 38 8.73 -1.63 9.31
CA GLU A 38 7.40 -2.13 8.97
C GLU A 38 6.39 -1.90 10.10
N ILE A 39 5.11 -1.77 9.75
CA ILE A 39 4.01 -1.74 10.71
C ILE A 39 3.09 -2.93 10.40
N LYS A 40 3.22 -3.99 11.20
CA LYS A 40 2.50 -5.26 10.98
C LYS A 40 1.00 -5.13 11.21
N GLU A 41 0.61 -4.22 12.08
CA GLU A 41 -0.78 -3.91 12.41
C GLU A 41 -1.55 -3.42 11.17
N LEU A 42 -0.87 -2.71 10.26
CA LEU A 42 -1.45 -2.21 9.01
C LEU A 42 -1.42 -3.23 7.86
N MET A 43 -0.76 -4.38 8.04
CA MET A 43 -0.74 -5.41 7.00
C MET A 43 -2.09 -6.14 6.93
N PRO A 44 -2.65 -6.37 5.71
CA PRO A 44 -3.96 -7.02 5.53
C PRO A 44 -3.89 -8.56 5.65
N PHE A 45 -3.31 -9.07 6.75
CA PHE A 45 -3.14 -10.51 6.96
C PHE A 45 -4.49 -11.25 6.93
N GLY A 46 -4.54 -12.34 6.17
CA GLY A 46 -5.74 -13.18 6.03
C GLY A 46 -6.82 -12.61 5.10
N LEU A 47 -6.54 -11.52 4.38
CA LEU A 47 -7.50 -10.87 3.47
C LEU A 47 -7.13 -11.00 1.99
N LYS A 48 -6.09 -11.77 1.64
CA LYS A 48 -5.55 -11.86 0.28
C LYS A 48 -6.52 -12.47 -0.74
N ASP A 49 -7.40 -13.35 -0.31
CA ASP A 49 -8.28 -14.12 -1.18
C ASP A 49 -9.66 -13.47 -1.38
N ILE A 50 -9.87 -12.27 -0.82
CA ILE A 50 -11.13 -11.53 -0.92
C ILE A 50 -11.07 -10.65 -2.17
N GLY A 51 -11.86 -11.02 -3.19
CA GLY A 51 -12.00 -10.26 -4.43
C GLY A 51 -13.03 -9.11 -4.35
N ASP A 52 -13.97 -9.18 -3.40
CA ASP A 52 -14.98 -8.14 -3.21
C ASP A 52 -14.41 -6.96 -2.40
N ILE A 53 -14.51 -5.75 -2.96
CA ILE A 53 -13.89 -4.54 -2.42
C ILE A 53 -14.51 -4.14 -1.10
N GLU A 54 -15.85 -4.22 -1.01
CA GLU A 54 -16.59 -3.79 0.18
C GLU A 54 -16.39 -4.78 1.33
N GLU A 55 -16.41 -6.09 1.04
CA GLU A 55 -16.07 -7.12 2.01
C GLU A 55 -14.63 -6.95 2.51
N PHE A 56 -13.67 -6.74 1.61
CA PHE A 56 -12.28 -6.51 1.99
C PHE A 56 -12.18 -5.29 2.91
N LYS A 57 -12.79 -4.17 2.50
CA LYS A 57 -12.77 -2.91 3.24
C LYS A 57 -13.37 -3.07 4.63
N GLN A 58 -14.54 -3.69 4.73
CA GLN A 58 -15.21 -3.94 6.02
C GLN A 58 -14.33 -4.79 6.94
N ARG A 59 -13.77 -5.90 6.45
CA ARG A 59 -12.90 -6.76 7.26
C ARG A 59 -11.59 -6.07 7.64
N TYR A 60 -11.02 -5.27 6.75
CA TYR A 60 -9.82 -4.50 7.02
C TYR A 60 -10.07 -3.40 8.06
N PHE A 61 -11.19 -2.67 7.97
CA PHE A 61 -11.57 -1.66 8.96
C PHE A 61 -11.81 -2.30 10.34
N ASN A 62 -12.54 -3.41 10.41
CA ASN A 62 -12.72 -4.16 11.65
C ASN A 62 -11.39 -4.63 12.25
N ARG A 63 -10.38 -4.94 11.42
CA ARG A 63 -9.03 -5.25 11.88
C ARG A 63 -8.35 -4.02 12.47
N LEU A 64 -8.40 -2.87 11.79
CA LEU A 64 -7.80 -1.62 12.29
C LEU A 64 -8.47 -1.15 13.58
N ASP A 65 -9.79 -1.27 13.69
CA ASP A 65 -10.56 -0.94 14.89
C ASP A 65 -10.17 -1.80 16.10
N ARG A 66 -9.80 -3.07 15.90
CA ARG A 66 -9.28 -3.93 16.98
C ARG A 66 -7.93 -3.47 17.52
N TYR A 67 -7.12 -2.80 16.69
CA TYR A 67 -5.86 -2.19 17.14
C TYR A 67 -6.08 -0.81 17.77
N GLY A 68 -7.03 -0.04 17.21
CA GLY A 68 -7.37 1.29 17.67
C GLY A 68 -6.39 2.36 17.19
N VAL A 69 -6.86 3.62 17.25
CA VAL A 69 -6.10 4.80 16.82
C VAL A 69 -4.82 4.95 17.64
N ASP A 70 -4.89 4.81 18.97
CA ASP A 70 -3.74 5.06 19.86
C ASP A 70 -2.56 4.13 19.56
N LEU A 71 -2.80 2.84 19.35
CA LEU A 71 -1.72 1.90 19.01
C LEU A 71 -1.11 2.25 17.65
N ILE A 72 -1.95 2.55 16.65
CA ILE A 72 -1.49 2.88 15.30
C ILE A 72 -0.71 4.19 15.31
N GLN A 73 -1.18 5.22 16.02
CA GLN A 73 -0.48 6.48 16.21
C GLN A 73 0.90 6.25 16.82
N ASN A 74 0.98 5.49 17.91
CA ASN A 74 2.27 5.15 18.53
C ASN A 74 3.23 4.46 17.56
N ARG A 75 2.74 3.59 16.68
CA ARG A 75 3.57 2.94 15.64
C ARG A 75 4.05 3.94 14.60
N LEU A 76 3.21 4.88 14.19
CA LEU A 76 3.57 5.95 13.25
C LEU A 76 4.62 6.89 13.88
N ASP A 77 4.46 7.23 15.16
CA ASP A 77 5.35 8.13 15.89
C ASP A 77 6.78 7.61 16.01
N CYS A 78 6.95 6.28 16.07
CA CYS A 78 8.27 5.64 16.00
C CYS A 78 9.04 5.98 14.70
N PHE A 79 8.36 6.39 13.63
CA PHE A 79 8.98 6.75 12.36
C PHE A 79 9.00 8.26 12.11
N THR A 80 8.00 9.01 12.61
CA THR A 80 7.98 10.47 12.45
C THR A 80 9.11 11.15 13.23
N GLN A 81 9.58 10.54 14.32
CA GLN A 81 10.75 11.02 15.09
C GLN A 81 12.06 11.11 14.28
N TYR A 82 12.14 10.47 13.11
CA TYR A 82 13.31 10.59 12.22
C TYR A 82 13.38 11.93 11.47
N GLY A 83 12.42 12.83 11.67
CA GLY A 83 12.43 14.19 11.11
C GLY A 83 12.15 14.28 9.61
N ARG A 84 11.76 13.17 8.98
CA ARG A 84 11.35 13.08 7.57
C ARG A 84 9.92 12.56 7.48
N ASP A 85 9.23 12.96 6.41
CA ASP A 85 7.87 12.50 6.14
C ASP A 85 7.80 10.98 6.00
N VAL A 86 6.81 10.37 6.65
CA VAL A 86 6.61 8.93 6.64
C VAL A 86 5.79 8.54 5.42
N VAL A 87 6.26 7.53 4.68
CA VAL A 87 5.53 7.02 3.51
C VAL A 87 5.24 5.54 3.71
N LEU A 88 3.96 5.20 3.82
CA LEU A 88 3.47 3.84 3.99
C LEU A 88 3.36 3.14 2.63
N LEU A 89 4.08 2.02 2.49
CA LEU A 89 4.34 1.40 1.21
C LEU A 89 3.58 0.10 0.96
N CYS A 90 3.05 0.01 -0.25
CA CYS A 90 2.49 -1.21 -0.82
C CYS A 90 2.91 -1.45 -2.28
N TYR A 91 2.43 -2.51 -2.92
CA TYR A 91 2.82 -2.90 -4.28
C TYR A 91 1.97 -2.25 -5.36
N GLU A 92 0.66 -2.16 -5.13
CA GLU A 92 -0.32 -1.95 -6.19
C GLU A 92 -0.20 -0.54 -6.80
N ASP A 93 -0.29 -0.44 -8.12
CA ASP A 93 -0.35 0.84 -8.82
C ASP A 93 -1.83 1.20 -9.05
N ILE A 94 -2.39 2.00 -8.15
CA ILE A 94 -3.80 2.43 -8.17
C ILE A 94 -4.12 3.43 -9.29
N ARG A 95 -3.12 3.87 -10.06
CA ARG A 95 -3.31 4.78 -11.21
C ARG A 95 -3.88 4.06 -12.43
N LYS A 96 -4.06 2.74 -12.35
CA LYS A 96 -4.57 1.88 -13.43
C LYS A 96 -6.06 2.08 -13.72
N GLY A 97 -6.84 2.51 -12.74
CA GLY A 97 -8.25 2.84 -12.89
C GLY A 97 -9.01 2.77 -11.56
N PRO A 98 -10.29 3.13 -11.54
CA PRO A 98 -11.13 3.11 -10.33
C PRO A 98 -11.36 1.69 -9.76
N ALA A 99 -11.14 0.64 -10.57
CA ALA A 99 -11.18 -0.74 -10.12
C ALA A 99 -9.89 -1.20 -9.42
N ASP A 100 -8.81 -0.41 -9.48
CA ASP A 100 -7.54 -0.72 -8.80
C ASP A 100 -7.54 -0.04 -7.43
N TRP A 101 -7.86 -0.83 -6.42
CA TRP A 101 -7.82 -0.45 -5.01
C TRP A 101 -6.63 -1.11 -4.32
N CYS A 102 -6.26 -0.58 -3.16
CA CYS A 102 -5.18 -1.12 -2.35
C CYS A 102 -5.49 -0.86 -0.88
N HIS A 103 -5.05 -1.75 0.02
CA HIS A 103 -5.26 -1.55 1.46
C HIS A 103 -4.63 -0.26 1.98
N ARG A 104 -3.59 0.29 1.33
CA ARG A 104 -2.97 1.56 1.75
C ARG A 104 -3.95 2.75 1.64
N THR A 105 -4.78 2.80 0.59
CA THR A 105 -5.75 3.88 0.42
C THR A 105 -6.94 3.68 1.36
N MET A 106 -7.33 2.43 1.60
CA MET A 106 -8.33 2.10 2.61
C MET A 106 -7.86 2.46 4.02
N PHE A 107 -6.57 2.27 4.33
CA PHE A 107 -5.99 2.74 5.60
C PHE A 107 -6.07 4.27 5.71
N ALA A 108 -5.71 5.01 4.65
CA ALA A 108 -5.82 6.46 4.63
C ALA A 108 -7.27 6.94 4.86
N GLU A 109 -8.24 6.24 4.27
CA GLU A 109 -9.67 6.50 4.50
C GLU A 109 -10.06 6.22 5.95
N TRP A 110 -9.71 5.05 6.49
CA TRP A 110 -9.98 4.68 7.87
C TRP A 110 -9.38 5.71 8.85
N TRP A 111 -8.13 6.12 8.62
CA TRP A 111 -7.44 7.13 9.42
C TRP A 111 -8.24 8.43 9.46
N LYS A 112 -8.60 8.96 8.29
CA LYS A 112 -9.41 10.19 8.18
C LYS A 112 -10.75 10.06 8.90
N LEU A 113 -11.43 8.92 8.79
CA LEU A 113 -12.71 8.69 9.47
C LEU A 113 -12.57 8.65 10.99
N ARG A 114 -11.42 8.21 11.52
CA ARG A 114 -11.18 8.09 12.96
C ARG A 114 -10.53 9.32 13.59
N THR A 115 -9.69 10.04 12.86
CA THR A 115 -8.87 11.15 13.39
C THR A 115 -9.18 12.50 12.77
N GLY A 116 -9.84 12.53 11.61
CA GLY A 116 -10.03 13.73 10.80
C GLY A 116 -8.81 14.10 9.94
N GLU A 117 -7.67 13.45 10.12
CA GLU A 117 -6.43 13.76 9.41
C GLU A 117 -6.39 13.12 8.02
N LEU A 118 -5.95 13.88 7.01
CA LEU A 118 -5.82 13.39 5.65
C LEU A 118 -4.43 12.78 5.41
N ILE A 119 -4.38 11.50 5.04
CA ILE A 119 -3.20 10.86 4.49
C ILE A 119 -3.34 10.83 2.97
N GLY A 120 -2.49 11.58 2.27
CA GLY A 120 -2.49 11.67 0.80
C GLY A 120 -1.62 10.60 0.15
N GLU A 121 -1.90 10.29 -1.12
CA GLU A 121 -0.95 9.52 -1.94
C GLU A 121 0.22 10.45 -2.34
N LEU A 122 1.45 9.98 -2.15
CA LEU A 122 2.65 10.69 -2.58
C LEU A 122 2.64 10.85 -4.10
N LYS A 123 2.95 12.06 -4.59
CA LYS A 123 2.99 12.36 -6.03
C LYS A 123 3.93 11.37 -6.74
N ASP A 124 3.46 10.79 -7.85
CA ASP A 124 4.23 9.89 -8.70
C ASP A 124 4.19 10.38 -10.14
N GLU A 125 5.28 11.01 -10.58
CA GLU A 125 5.45 11.56 -11.93
C GLU A 125 5.93 10.53 -12.96
N SER A 126 6.15 9.27 -12.55
CA SER A 126 6.57 8.23 -13.50
C SER A 126 5.48 7.93 -14.52
N LYS A 127 5.90 7.68 -15.76
CA LYS A 127 4.99 7.26 -16.84
C LYS A 127 4.24 6.01 -16.42
N PHE A 128 2.91 6.09 -16.48
CA PHE A 128 2.04 4.94 -16.29
C PHE A 128 2.26 3.93 -17.44
N LYS A 129 2.72 2.72 -17.11
CA LYS A 129 2.79 1.62 -18.08
C LYS A 129 1.57 0.72 -17.86
N LYS A 130 0.59 0.73 -18.78
CA LYS A 130 -0.42 -0.34 -18.85
C LYS A 130 0.33 -1.65 -19.07
N ALA A 131 0.12 -2.64 -18.21
CA ALA A 131 0.58 -3.99 -18.50
C ALA A 131 -0.13 -4.43 -19.79
N GLN A 132 0.64 -4.80 -20.81
CA GLN A 132 0.04 -5.41 -22.00
C GLN A 132 -0.52 -6.78 -21.60
N PRO A 133 -1.71 -7.16 -22.09
CA PRO A 133 -2.23 -8.50 -21.88
C PRO A 133 -1.18 -9.51 -22.37
N LYS A 134 -0.90 -10.53 -21.55
CA LYS A 134 -0.15 -11.69 -22.03
C LYS A 134 -1.00 -12.35 -23.11
N GLU A 135 -0.51 -12.42 -24.35
CA GLU A 135 -1.08 -13.30 -25.37
C GLU A 135 -1.17 -14.72 -24.79
N SER A 136 -2.39 -15.23 -24.69
CA SER A 136 -2.64 -16.61 -24.30
C SER A 136 -2.23 -17.51 -25.45
N ASN A 137 -1.08 -18.16 -25.35
CA ASN A 137 -0.71 -19.26 -26.24
C ASN A 137 -1.53 -20.51 -25.86
N TRP A 138 -2.81 -20.52 -26.24
CA TRP A 138 -3.60 -21.75 -26.27
C TRP A 138 -3.25 -22.50 -27.56
N VAL A 139 -2.53 -23.61 -27.42
CA VAL A 139 -2.39 -24.58 -28.51
C VAL A 139 -3.66 -25.43 -28.47
N GLU A 140 -4.48 -25.37 -29.52
CA GLU A 140 -5.58 -26.31 -29.71
C GLU A 140 -5.02 -27.75 -29.71
N LEU A 141 -5.38 -28.54 -28.71
CA LEU A 141 -5.15 -29.98 -28.75
C LEU A 141 -6.23 -30.59 -29.66
N PRO A 142 -5.85 -31.42 -30.65
CA PRO A 142 -6.82 -32.06 -31.52
C PRO A 142 -7.71 -32.99 -30.69
N LEU A 143 -9.02 -32.87 -30.91
CA LEU A 143 -10.02 -33.81 -30.42
C LEU A 143 -9.74 -35.18 -31.03
N PHE A 144 -9.43 -36.17 -30.19
CA PHE A 144 -9.48 -37.59 -30.54
C PHE A 144 -10.90 -38.11 -30.38
#